data_AF-A0A9P6SE44-F1
#
_entry.id   AF-A0A9P6SE44-F1
#
_cell.length_a   1.000
_cell.length_b   1.000
_cell.length_c   1.000
_cell.angle_alpha   90.00
_cell.angle_beta   90.00
_cell.angle_gamma   90.00
#
_symmetry.space_group_name_H-M   'P 1'
#
loop_
_entity.id
_entity.type
_entity.pdbx_description
1 polymer ?
#
loop_
_entity_poly.entity_id
_entity_poly.type
_entity_poly.pdbx_seq_one_letter_code
_entity_poly.pdbx_strand_id
1 'polypeptide(L)'
;MSAPPSKLETPHYQQSPKSAASLSTIVTRFVPSVISREQDYNGAHELKMHGKPGIGSGLDHIPACRLVLEVVRDMATQGWNLVHSMDKDSMFFETVDPNSVTGLDLQNADMFCISFGSRDKLRVIGASWEVVNVVRRAI
;
A
#
# COMPACT_ATOMS: atom_id res chain seq x y z
N MET A 1 31.74 -1.08 41.31
CA MET A 1 30.29 -0.81 41.29
C MET A 1 29.98 0.00 40.05
N SER A 2 29.43 -0.63 39.01
CA SER A 2 28.98 0.04 37.78
C SER A 2 27.48 -0.23 37.66
N ALA A 3 26.68 0.83 37.58
CA ALA A 3 25.24 0.71 37.38
C ALA A 3 24.94 0.12 35.98
N PRO A 4 23.89 -0.69 35.81
CA PRO A 4 23.48 -1.19 34.50
C PRO A 4 22.86 -0.06 33.66
N PRO A 5 23.04 -0.08 32.32
CA PRO A 5 22.48 0.96 31.45
C PRO A 5 20.95 0.90 31.45
N SER A 6 20.33 2.07 31.57
CA SER A 6 18.89 2.30 31.47
C SER A 6 18.35 1.75 30.16
N LYS A 7 17.31 0.90 30.25
CA LYS A 7 16.55 0.43 29.10
C LYS A 7 16.00 1.63 28.34
N LEU A 8 16.43 1.80 27.09
CA LEU A 8 15.79 2.70 26.14
C LEU A 8 14.35 2.20 25.94
N GLU A 9 13.38 2.96 26.44
CA GLU A 9 11.96 2.75 26.15
C GLU A 9 11.74 3.00 24.65
N THR A 10 11.48 1.93 23.91
CA THR A 10 11.00 2.02 22.53
C THR A 10 9.58 2.59 22.54
N PRO A 11 9.28 3.67 21.78
CA PRO A 11 7.93 4.20 21.71
C PRO A 11 7.00 3.13 21.12
N HIS A 12 5.94 2.80 21.87
CA HIS A 12 4.89 1.92 21.39
C HIS A 12 4.16 2.60 20.23
N TYR A 13 4.49 2.21 18.99
CA TYR A 13 3.82 2.69 17.79
C TYR A 13 2.44 2.04 17.70
N GLN A 14 1.45 2.63 18.37
CA GLN A 14 0.13 2.05 18.47
C GLN A 14 -0.64 2.31 17.17
N GLN A 15 -0.56 1.35 16.23
CA GLN A 15 -1.42 1.35 15.05
C GLN A 15 -2.89 1.34 15.49
N SER A 16 -3.73 2.11 14.80
CA SER A 16 -5.17 2.10 15.09
C SER A 16 -5.76 0.71 14.81
N PRO A 17 -6.64 0.15 15.67
CA PRO A 17 -7.24 -1.16 15.44
C PRO A 17 -8.02 -1.27 14.12
N LYS A 18 -8.49 -0.14 13.56
CA LYS A 18 -9.24 -0.07 12.31
C LYS A 18 -8.38 -0.32 11.08
N SER A 19 -7.14 0.19 11.06
CA SER A 19 -6.24 0.06 9.91
C SER A 19 -5.74 -1.38 9.71
N ALA A 20 -5.46 -2.11 10.80
CA ALA A 20 -4.98 -3.49 10.71
C ALA A 20 -6.06 -4.46 10.18
N ALA A 21 -7.29 -4.36 10.67
CA ALA A 21 -8.40 -5.20 10.20
C ALA A 21 -8.75 -4.96 8.73
N SER A 22 -8.58 -3.72 8.23
CA SER A 22 -8.81 -3.39 6.82
C SER A 22 -7.75 -4.02 5.90
N LEU A 23 -6.47 -3.99 6.30
CA LEU A 23 -5.38 -4.56 5.52
C LEU A 23 -5.53 -6.07 5.30
N SER A 24 -5.85 -6.85 6.35
CA SER A 24 -6.09 -8.29 6.22
C SER A 24 -7.27 -8.60 5.27
N THR A 25 -8.30 -7.74 5.26
CA THR A 25 -9.46 -7.86 4.36
C THR A 25 -9.06 -7.62 2.90
N ILE A 26 -8.32 -6.56 2.62
CA ILE A 26 -7.84 -6.23 1.26
C ILE A 26 -6.94 -7.34 0.73
N VAL A 27 -5.95 -7.76 1.52
CA VAL A 27 -4.99 -8.79 1.11
C VAL A 27 -5.71 -10.09 0.78
N THR A 28 -6.67 -10.50 1.62
CA THR A 28 -7.49 -11.69 1.37
C THR A 28 -8.39 -11.53 0.14
N ARG A 29 -8.92 -10.34 -0.12
CA ARG A 29 -9.81 -10.10 -1.27
C ARG A 29 -9.09 -10.18 -2.61
N PHE A 30 -7.88 -9.62 -2.70
CA PHE A 30 -7.16 -9.48 -3.97
C PHE A 30 -6.15 -10.58 -4.22
N VAL A 31 -5.70 -11.27 -3.17
CA VAL A 31 -4.82 -12.43 -3.29
C VAL A 31 -5.36 -13.54 -2.35
N PRO A 32 -6.48 -14.19 -2.73
CA PRO A 32 -7.26 -15.06 -1.84
C PRO A 32 -6.54 -16.30 -1.31
N SER A 33 -5.39 -16.64 -1.87
CA SER A 33 -4.56 -17.80 -1.50
C SER A 33 -3.32 -17.46 -0.66
N VAL A 34 -3.22 -16.24 -0.12
CA VAL A 34 -1.89 -15.66 0.15
C VAL A 34 -1.58 -15.38 1.62
N ILE A 35 -2.51 -15.16 2.56
CA ILE A 35 -2.08 -14.97 3.96
C ILE A 35 -1.65 -16.33 4.55
N SER A 36 -0.33 -16.51 4.66
CA SER A 36 0.28 -17.69 5.23
C SER A 36 0.45 -17.58 6.74
N ARG A 37 0.62 -16.36 7.26
CA ARG A 37 0.77 -16.07 8.69
C ARG A 37 0.47 -14.59 8.94
N GLU A 38 -0.20 -14.32 10.04
CA GLU A 38 -0.40 -12.98 10.60
C GLU A 38 0.21 -12.98 12.00
N GLN A 39 1.04 -11.99 12.33
CA GLN A 39 1.72 -11.93 13.61
C GLN A 39 2.06 -10.50 14.04
N ASP A 40 2.28 -10.29 15.33
CA ASP A 40 3.05 -9.15 15.82
C ASP A 40 4.54 -9.50 15.70
N TYR A 41 5.29 -8.69 14.96
CA TYR A 41 6.73 -8.82 14.80
C TYR A 41 7.41 -7.55 15.27
N ASN A 42 7.99 -7.59 16.47
CA ASN A 42 8.64 -6.45 17.12
C ASN A 42 7.75 -5.19 17.21
N GLY A 43 6.46 -5.36 17.52
CA GLY A 43 5.49 -4.26 17.64
C GLY A 43 4.94 -3.76 16.30
N ALA A 44 5.30 -4.40 15.19
CA ALA A 44 4.67 -4.19 13.89
C ALA A 44 3.68 -5.32 13.58
N HIS A 45 2.53 -4.96 13.02
CA HIS A 45 1.59 -5.92 12.46
C HIS A 45 2.12 -6.46 11.13
N GLU A 46 2.47 -7.74 11.08
CA GLU A 46 3.09 -8.39 9.92
C GLU A 46 2.17 -9.44 9.31
N LEU A 47 1.95 -9.33 8.00
CA LEU A 47 1.24 -10.30 7.18
C LEU A 47 2.23 -11.00 6.24
N LYS A 48 2.53 -12.28 6.51
CA LYS A 48 3.30 -13.13 5.61
C LYS A 48 2.41 -13.62 4.47
N MET A 49 2.85 -13.32 3.26
CA MET A 49 2.19 -13.72 2.03
C MET A 49 2.79 -15.03 1.44
N HIS A 50 1.97 -15.90 0.85
CA HIS A 50 2.35 -17.11 0.13
C HIS A 50 2.88 -16.74 -1.27
N GLY A 51 4.06 -17.24 -1.62
CA GLY A 51 4.74 -16.89 -2.88
C GLY A 51 5.58 -15.61 -2.81
N LYS A 52 5.82 -14.98 -3.97
CA LYS A 52 6.58 -13.72 -4.12
C LYS A 52 5.72 -12.63 -4.77
N PRO A 53 4.69 -12.12 -4.08
CA PRO A 53 3.78 -11.14 -4.67
C PRO A 53 4.49 -9.85 -5.11
N GLY A 54 5.60 -9.45 -4.48
CA GLY A 54 6.39 -8.26 -4.84
C GLY A 54 7.58 -8.48 -5.79
N ILE A 55 7.92 -9.74 -6.11
CA ILE A 55 9.11 -10.08 -6.92
C ILE A 55 8.65 -10.87 -8.14
N GLY A 56 7.99 -10.18 -9.06
CA GLY A 56 7.58 -10.69 -10.35
C GLY A 56 8.27 -9.96 -11.48
N SER A 57 8.90 -10.68 -12.41
CA SER A 57 9.29 -10.12 -13.70
C SER A 57 8.20 -10.47 -14.73
N GLY A 58 7.84 -9.55 -15.63
CA GLY A 58 6.86 -9.84 -16.69
C GLY A 58 5.40 -9.71 -16.27
N LEU A 59 4.65 -10.82 -16.20
CA LEU A 59 3.19 -10.86 -15.96
C LEU A 59 2.83 -10.87 -14.47
N ASP A 60 3.70 -11.41 -13.62
CA ASP A 60 3.51 -11.52 -12.16
C ASP A 60 3.53 -10.16 -11.45
N HIS A 61 3.89 -9.09 -12.17
CA HIS A 61 3.88 -7.71 -11.68
C HIS A 61 2.47 -7.11 -11.57
N ILE A 62 1.50 -7.58 -12.38
CA ILE A 62 0.15 -7.00 -12.40
C ILE A 62 -0.60 -7.25 -11.09
N PRO A 63 -0.59 -8.47 -10.52
CA PRO A 63 -1.18 -8.71 -9.20
C PRO A 63 -0.54 -7.85 -8.09
N ALA A 64 0.78 -7.65 -8.14
CA ALA A 64 1.51 -6.80 -7.19
C ALA A 64 1.02 -5.35 -7.24
N CYS A 65 0.97 -4.77 -8.45
CA CYS A 65 0.47 -3.41 -8.66
C CYS A 65 -0.96 -3.25 -8.19
N ARG A 66 -1.81 -4.25 -8.47
CA ARG A 66 -3.21 -4.22 -8.03
C ARG A 66 -3.30 -4.28 -6.51
N LEU A 67 -2.52 -5.12 -5.84
CA LEU A 67 -2.51 -5.18 -4.37
C LEU A 67 -2.12 -3.82 -3.77
N VAL A 68 -1.02 -3.22 -4.23
CA VAL A 68 -0.58 -1.90 -3.74
C VAL A 68 -1.63 -0.84 -4.02
N LEU A 69 -2.21 -0.81 -5.23
CA LEU A 69 -3.27 0.13 -5.59
C LEU A 69 -4.47 0.05 -4.65
N GLU A 70 -4.92 -1.16 -4.31
CA GLU A 70 -6.07 -1.36 -3.44
C GLU A 70 -5.75 -1.05 -1.98
N VAL A 71 -4.53 -1.34 -1.51
CA VAL A 71 -4.06 -0.90 -0.18
C VAL A 71 -4.09 0.63 -0.09
N VAL A 72 -3.53 1.33 -1.07
CA VAL A 72 -3.51 2.79 -1.08
C VAL A 72 -4.94 3.36 -1.15
N ARG A 73 -5.81 2.77 -1.99
CA ARG A 73 -7.21 3.21 -2.10
C ARG A 73 -7.97 3.05 -0.78
N ASP A 74 -7.83 1.91 -0.12
CA ASP A 74 -8.53 1.67 1.14
C ASP A 74 -7.99 2.53 2.29
N MET A 75 -6.68 2.77 2.32
CA MET A 75 -6.10 3.73 3.26
C MET A 75 -6.67 5.14 3.01
N ALA A 76 -6.84 5.54 1.75
CA ALA A 76 -7.43 6.81 1.37
C ALA A 76 -8.91 6.97 1.78
N THR A 77 -9.74 5.92 1.63
CA THR A 77 -11.14 5.95 2.11
C THR A 77 -11.22 6.08 3.63
N GLN A 78 -10.18 5.66 4.36
CA GLN A 78 -10.06 5.80 5.80
C GLN A 78 -9.40 7.13 6.24
N GLY A 79 -9.12 8.05 5.31
CA GLY A 79 -8.52 9.36 5.62
C GLY A 79 -7.00 9.34 5.76
N TRP A 80 -6.32 8.33 5.21
CA TRP A 80 -4.86 8.28 5.16
C TRP A 80 -4.35 8.66 3.78
N ASN A 81 -3.38 9.57 3.72
CA ASN A 81 -2.71 9.98 2.49
C ASN A 81 -1.35 9.30 2.37
N LEU A 82 -1.02 8.77 1.18
CA LEU A 82 0.31 8.29 0.88
C LEU A 82 1.23 9.50 0.61
N VAL A 83 2.17 9.78 1.51
CA VAL A 83 3.09 10.93 1.38
C VAL A 83 4.35 10.58 0.61
N HIS A 84 4.81 9.34 0.75
CA HIS A 84 6.09 8.92 0.19
C HIS A 84 6.16 7.41 0.03
N SER A 85 6.90 6.97 -0.98
CA SER A 85 7.30 5.57 -1.13
C SER A 85 8.80 5.53 -1.39
N MET A 86 9.54 4.76 -0.59
CA MET A 86 10.95 4.47 -0.84
C MET A 86 11.04 3.07 -1.47
N ASP A 87 11.55 3.04 -2.70
CA ASP A 87 11.70 1.83 -3.52
C ASP A 87 10.41 1.00 -3.59
N LYS A 88 10.53 -0.33 -3.63
CA LYS A 88 9.40 -1.27 -3.73
C LYS A 88 8.92 -1.79 -2.38
N ASP A 89 9.62 -1.42 -1.30
CA ASP A 89 9.55 -2.13 -0.02
C ASP A 89 8.98 -1.27 1.11
N SER A 90 8.81 0.04 0.92
CA SER A 90 8.34 0.93 1.98
C SER A 90 7.43 2.05 1.48
N MET A 91 6.30 2.24 2.17
CA MET A 91 5.32 3.29 1.94
C MET A 91 5.01 4.00 3.26
N PHE A 92 4.94 5.33 3.22
CA PHE A 92 4.68 6.18 4.37
C PHE A 92 3.36 6.90 4.18
N PHE A 93 2.51 6.83 5.20
CA PHE A 93 1.19 7.43 5.20
C PHE A 93 1.06 8.44 6.33
N GLU A 94 0.29 9.50 6.10
CA GLU A 94 -0.11 10.47 7.13
C GLU A 94 -1.64 10.53 7.22
N THR A 95 -2.16 10.93 8.38
CA THR A 95 -3.58 11.24 8.50
C THR A 95 -3.89 12.54 7.79
N VAL A 96 -4.91 12.56 6.94
CA VAL A 96 -5.45 13.81 6.40
C VAL A 96 -6.33 14.44 7.45
N ASP A 97 -6.02 15.69 7.83
CA ASP A 97 -6.95 16.50 8.61
C ASP A 97 -8.23 16.69 7.77
N PRO A 98 -9.42 16.28 8.26
CA PRO A 98 -10.68 16.49 7.56
C PRO A 98 -10.98 17.97 7.24
N ASN A 99 -10.34 18.90 7.98
CA ASN A 99 -10.43 20.34 7.76
C ASN A 99 -9.32 20.88 6.86
N SER A 100 -8.41 20.02 6.40
CA SER A 100 -7.33 20.37 5.48
C SER A 100 -7.90 20.89 4.18
N VAL A 101 -7.50 22.11 3.81
CA VAL A 101 -7.85 22.79 2.55
C VAL A 101 -7.06 22.21 1.36
N THR A 102 -6.39 21.07 1.51
CA THR A 102 -5.57 20.44 0.46
C THR A 102 -6.37 20.05 -0.79
N GLY A 103 -7.71 20.18 -0.78
CA GLY A 103 -8.57 20.12 -1.97
C GLY A 103 -8.64 18.74 -2.62
N LEU A 104 -7.96 17.74 -2.04
CA LEU A 104 -7.93 16.37 -2.50
C LEU A 104 -8.97 15.58 -1.73
N ASP A 105 -10.08 15.32 -2.39
CA ASP A 105 -11.05 14.32 -1.95
C ASP A 105 -10.48 12.92 -2.21
N LEU A 106 -9.59 12.48 -1.32
CA LEU A 106 -8.91 11.18 -1.43
C LEU A 106 -9.88 10.00 -1.36
N GLN A 107 -11.05 10.17 -0.72
CA GLN A 107 -12.05 9.12 -0.61
C GLN A 107 -12.72 8.83 -1.96
N ASN A 108 -12.83 9.86 -2.82
CA ASN A 108 -13.39 9.76 -4.16
C ASN A 108 -12.35 9.88 -5.28
N ALA A 109 -11.05 9.79 -4.95
CA ALA A 109 -9.99 9.89 -5.94
C ALA A 109 -9.98 8.68 -6.87
N ASP A 110 -10.03 8.93 -8.18
CA ASP A 110 -9.81 7.91 -9.19
C ASP A 110 -8.33 7.50 -9.22
N MET A 111 -8.00 6.42 -8.52
CA MET A 111 -6.65 5.87 -8.47
C MET A 111 -6.45 4.75 -9.48
N PHE A 112 -5.32 4.77 -10.18
CA PHE A 112 -4.88 3.70 -11.08
C PHE A 112 -3.36 3.58 -11.07
N CYS A 113 -2.84 2.45 -11.55
CA CYS A 113 -1.40 2.19 -11.62
C CYS A 113 -0.92 2.24 -13.08
N ILE A 114 0.17 2.95 -13.33
CA ILE A 114 0.97 2.82 -14.56
C ILE A 114 2.21 2.00 -14.23
N SER A 115 2.47 0.95 -15.01
CA SER A 115 3.74 0.22 -14.92
C SER A 115 4.39 0.06 -16.28
N PHE A 116 5.72 0.05 -16.28
CA PHE A 116 6.53 -0.26 -17.44
C PHE A 116 6.86 -1.76 -17.42
N GLY A 117 6.39 -2.49 -18.42
CA GLY A 117 6.76 -3.88 -18.67
C GLY A 117 8.15 -3.99 -19.30
N SER A 118 8.63 -5.22 -19.49
CA SER A 118 9.92 -5.45 -20.13
C SER A 118 9.90 -5.02 -21.61
N ARG A 119 11.03 -4.42 -22.02
CA ARG A 119 11.41 -3.99 -23.38
C ARG A 119 10.75 -2.70 -23.87
N ASP A 120 9.43 -2.59 -23.87
CA ASP A 120 8.74 -1.51 -24.63
C ASP A 120 7.25 -1.31 -24.26
N LYS A 121 6.80 -1.82 -23.10
CA LYS A 121 5.37 -1.88 -22.77
C LYS A 121 5.01 -0.90 -21.67
N LEU A 122 4.05 -0.03 -21.90
CA LEU A 122 3.33 0.70 -20.85
C LEU A 122 2.03 -0.03 -20.55
N ARG A 123 1.72 -0.24 -19.27
CA ARG A 123 0.49 -0.87 -18.80
C ARG A 123 -0.26 0.10 -17.91
N VAL A 124 -1.55 0.29 -18.20
CA VAL A 124 -2.49 0.99 -17.33
C VAL A 124 -3.33 -0.06 -16.60
N ILE A 125 -3.31 -0.06 -15.28
CA ILE A 125 -3.89 -1.09 -14.43
C ILE A 125 -4.90 -0.42 -13.49
N GLY A 126 -6.14 -0.93 -13.49
CA GLY A 126 -7.19 -0.46 -12.57
C GLY A 126 -7.84 0.88 -12.95
N ALA A 127 -7.63 1.36 -14.18
CA ALA A 127 -8.24 2.59 -14.70
C ALA A 127 -9.53 2.33 -15.48
N SER A 128 -10.42 3.33 -15.53
CA SER A 128 -11.56 3.35 -16.45
C SER A 128 -11.10 3.52 -17.91
N TRP A 129 -11.99 3.22 -18.85
CA TRP A 129 -11.67 3.35 -20.29
C TRP A 129 -11.42 4.80 -20.72
N GLU A 130 -12.10 5.74 -20.06
CA GLU A 130 -11.87 7.17 -20.26
C GLU A 130 -10.44 7.57 -19.90
N VAL A 131 -9.95 7.13 -18.74
CA VAL A 131 -8.56 7.36 -18.31
C VAL A 131 -7.58 6.68 -19.26
N VAL A 132 -7.86 5.46 -19.71
CA VAL A 132 -7.02 4.76 -20.71
C VAL A 132 -6.90 5.59 -22.00
N ASN A 133 -8.00 6.19 -22.47
CA ASN A 133 -7.98 7.06 -23.64
C ASN A 133 -7.19 8.35 -23.41
N VAL A 134 -7.23 8.92 -22.20
CA VAL A 134 -6.38 10.07 -21.84
C VAL A 134 -4.91 9.70 -21.89
N VAL A 135 -4.51 8.59 -21.25
CA VAL A 135 -3.11 8.12 -21.26
C VAL A 135 -2.63 7.86 -22.69
N ARG A 136 -3.47 7.22 -23.51
CA ARG A 136 -3.15 6.93 -24.92
C ARG A 136 -2.89 8.19 -25.76
N ARG A 137 -3.51 9.33 -25.43
CA ARG A 137 -3.28 10.59 -26.15
C ARG A 137 -1.99 11.30 -25.74
N ALA A 138 -1.42 10.97 -24.59
CA ALA A 138 -0.24 11.62 -24.05
C ALA A 138 1.09 10.98 -24.49
N ILE A 139 1.02 9.82 -25.16
CA ILE A 139 2.16 9.04 -25.66
C ILE A 139 2.05 8.83 -27.17
#